data_AF-A0A0W8ICY9-F1
#
_entry.id   AF-A0A0W8ICY9-F1
#
_cell.length_a   1.000
_cell.length_b   1.000
_cell.length_c   1.000
_cell.angle_alpha   90.00
_cell.angle_beta   90.00
_cell.angle_gamma   90.00
#
_symmetry.space_group_name_H-M   'P 1'
#
loop_
_entity.id
_entity.type
_entity.pdbx_description
1 polymer ?
#
loop_
_entity_poly.entity_id
_entity_poly.type
_entity_poly.pdbx_seq_one_letter_code
_entity_poly.pdbx_strand_id
1 'polypeptide(L)'
;MGKTFAERRKEAIDLGQSLTEKIKADGVDAPQKKQFMSQLVEVNDTLEQINTEEAFAKSQAAHAQGLEKAGAGQPGNQNRDEDKRAKSLGDHFIKSVGGPDGLQRLKESGVKSTVTPWFEKAAGDTLTTGGQGGATAGEESPFAPWLTDVDREVVRGYRRRTVIADLLGSGNISGSIVKYFIEGPIEGGPRTTAENAQKPQFSMGNPTAESDPTKKIAGWFKMTDEMLEDLEFVASEINNRGLYELALEEERQLLDGDGEGENLLGLRNRSGVQALEAAEAGAKGASEAIFAAGTRIQIATGMMPDALIINPLDYEQLVLQTDGNGQYFAGGPFSGQYGNGGVQQNPPIWGRNTVVTPAVAVGKPLVGALRRAATIYRKGGVRVEVTNSHADDFIHNRVTTRIEERLALAVRRPSAIAEVSIDSGVPVPTP
;
A
#
# COMPACT_ATOMS: atom_id res chain seq x y z
N MET A 1 12.28 -48.73 -37.37
CA MET A 1 12.59 -47.53 -36.55
C MET A 1 12.55 -46.34 -37.48
N GLY A 2 11.59 -45.42 -37.28
CA GLY A 2 11.47 -44.23 -38.14
C GLY A 2 12.61 -43.25 -37.86
N LYS A 3 13.13 -42.60 -38.90
CA LYS A 3 14.16 -41.55 -38.78
C LYS A 3 13.69 -40.47 -37.81
N THR A 4 14.58 -40.02 -36.94
CA THR A 4 14.30 -38.95 -35.97
C THR A 4 14.10 -37.59 -36.69
N PHE A 5 13.43 -36.63 -36.05
CA PHE A 5 13.20 -35.30 -36.65
C PHE A 5 14.52 -34.58 -37.00
N ALA A 6 15.55 -34.73 -36.15
CA ALA A 6 16.88 -34.19 -36.40
C ALA A 6 17.57 -34.82 -37.63
N GLU A 7 17.41 -36.13 -37.85
CA GLU A 7 17.95 -36.83 -39.03
C GLU A 7 17.22 -36.42 -40.31
N ARG A 8 15.89 -36.31 -40.27
CA ARG A 8 15.07 -35.84 -41.41
C ARG A 8 15.40 -34.39 -41.80
N ARG A 9 15.60 -33.52 -40.80
CA ARG A 9 16.00 -32.13 -41.03
C ARG A 9 17.38 -32.03 -41.66
N LYS A 10 18.34 -32.82 -41.21
CA LYS A 10 19.70 -32.84 -41.76
C LYS A 10 19.70 -33.32 -43.22
N GLU A 11 18.96 -34.40 -43.53
CA GLU A 11 18.83 -34.89 -44.91
C GLU A 11 18.17 -33.86 -45.85
N ALA A 12 17.13 -33.15 -45.39
CA ALA A 12 16.48 -32.11 -46.18
C ALA A 12 17.40 -30.90 -46.44
N ILE A 13 18.21 -30.51 -45.45
CA ILE A 13 19.22 -29.44 -45.62
C ILE A 13 20.32 -29.87 -46.59
N ASP A 14 20.85 -31.09 -46.46
CA ASP A 14 21.91 -31.62 -47.33
C ASP A 14 21.40 -31.72 -48.80
N LEU A 15 20.15 -32.14 -49.00
CA LEU A 15 19.51 -32.19 -50.32
C LEU A 15 19.34 -30.76 -50.90
N GLY A 16 18.84 -29.82 -50.11
CA GLY A 16 18.69 -28.42 -50.52
C GLY A 16 20.02 -27.75 -50.89
N GLN A 17 21.10 -28.04 -50.16
CA GLN A 17 22.45 -27.57 -50.49
C GLN A 17 22.93 -28.15 -51.82
N SER A 18 22.75 -29.46 -52.05
CA SER A 18 23.14 -30.11 -53.31
C SER A 18 22.35 -29.60 -54.53
N LEU A 19 21.07 -29.26 -54.37
CA LEU A 19 20.25 -28.66 -55.43
C LEU A 19 20.67 -27.22 -55.72
N THR A 20 21.02 -26.46 -54.68
CA THR A 20 21.52 -25.09 -54.83
C THR A 20 22.86 -25.06 -55.57
N GLU A 21 23.75 -26.02 -55.31
CA GLU A 21 25.01 -26.18 -56.05
C GLU A 21 24.78 -26.54 -57.52
N LYS A 22 23.83 -27.45 -57.81
CA LYS A 22 23.45 -27.81 -59.19
C LYS A 22 22.84 -26.65 -59.98
N ILE A 23 22.14 -25.73 -59.33
CA ILE A 23 21.61 -24.51 -59.97
C ILE A 23 22.72 -23.51 -60.30
N LYS A 24 23.75 -23.44 -59.45
CA LYS A 24 24.90 -22.55 -59.59
C LYS A 24 25.97 -23.06 -60.57
N ALA A 25 25.95 -24.34 -60.94
CA ALA A 25 26.86 -24.89 -61.92
C ALA A 25 26.57 -24.33 -63.33
N ASP A 26 27.60 -23.76 -63.98
CA ASP A 26 27.52 -23.26 -65.36
C ASP A 26 27.40 -24.44 -66.35
N GLY A 27 26.37 -24.41 -67.20
CA GLY A 27 26.08 -25.45 -68.19
C GLY A 27 24.72 -26.15 -68.06
N VAL A 28 23.86 -25.74 -67.12
CA VAL A 28 22.50 -26.31 -66.96
C VAL A 28 21.46 -25.51 -67.75
N ASP A 29 20.74 -26.19 -68.64
CA ASP A 29 19.68 -25.61 -69.48
C ASP A 29 18.51 -25.03 -68.65
N ALA A 30 17.91 -23.94 -69.13
CA ALA A 30 16.80 -23.23 -68.47
C ALA A 30 15.64 -24.13 -67.97
N PRO A 31 15.15 -25.14 -68.72
CA PRO A 31 14.14 -26.06 -68.21
C PRO A 31 14.59 -26.91 -67.01
N GLN A 32 15.86 -27.32 -66.95
CA GLN A 32 16.40 -28.09 -65.83
C GLN A 32 16.58 -27.22 -64.57
N LYS A 33 17.01 -25.97 -64.73
CA LYS A 33 17.06 -25.00 -63.62
C LYS A 33 15.68 -24.77 -62.98
N LYS A 34 14.62 -24.72 -63.80
CA LYS A 34 13.24 -24.58 -63.31
C LYS A 34 12.77 -25.80 -62.52
N GLN A 35 13.17 -27.01 -62.91
CA GLN A 35 12.89 -28.24 -62.17
C GLN A 35 13.65 -28.30 -60.83
N PHE A 36 14.91 -27.86 -60.79
CA PHE A 36 15.65 -27.80 -59.52
C PHE A 36 15.10 -26.73 -58.57
N MET A 37 14.62 -25.60 -59.10
CA MET A 37 13.94 -24.59 -58.29
C MET A 37 12.62 -25.07 -57.71
N SER A 38 11.81 -25.84 -58.46
CA SER A 38 10.58 -26.42 -57.90
C SER A 38 10.89 -27.44 -56.79
N GLN A 39 11.92 -28.25 -56.97
CA GLN A 39 12.38 -29.19 -55.93
C GLN A 39 12.91 -28.48 -54.68
N LEU A 40 13.52 -27.30 -54.81
CA LEU A 40 13.93 -26.49 -53.66
C LEU A 40 12.74 -25.93 -52.86
N VAL A 41 11.67 -25.53 -53.54
CA VAL A 41 10.43 -25.10 -52.87
C VAL A 41 9.84 -26.26 -52.07
N GLU A 42 9.77 -27.45 -52.67
CA GLU A 42 9.31 -28.65 -51.97
C GLU A 42 10.17 -29.00 -50.75
N VAL A 43 11.51 -28.87 -50.85
CA VAL A 43 12.41 -29.06 -49.70
C VAL A 43 12.14 -28.03 -48.60
N ASN A 44 11.89 -26.77 -48.94
CA ASN A 44 11.56 -25.75 -47.94
C ASN A 44 10.23 -26.05 -47.24
N ASP A 45 9.21 -26.46 -47.99
CA ASP A 45 7.91 -26.86 -47.45
C ASP A 45 8.05 -28.06 -46.48
N THR A 46 8.91 -29.04 -46.80
CA THR A 46 9.19 -30.16 -45.89
C THR A 46 9.89 -29.73 -44.60
N LEU A 47 10.77 -28.71 -44.64
CA LEU A 47 11.43 -28.17 -43.46
C LEU A 47 10.45 -27.42 -42.55
N GLU A 48 9.51 -26.67 -43.13
CA GLU A 48 8.44 -26.00 -42.37
C GLU A 48 7.50 -27.01 -41.70
N GLN A 49 7.15 -28.09 -42.41
CA GLN A 49 6.38 -29.19 -41.82
C GLN A 49 7.11 -29.86 -40.66
N ILE A 50 8.41 -30.15 -40.79
CA ILE A 50 9.21 -30.73 -39.70
C ILE A 50 9.25 -29.79 -38.47
N ASN A 51 9.41 -28.48 -38.69
CA ASN A 51 9.45 -27.50 -37.59
C ASN A 51 8.10 -27.40 -36.85
N THR A 52 6.98 -27.45 -37.58
CA THR A 52 5.64 -27.42 -36.97
C THR A 52 5.33 -28.71 -36.22
N GLU A 53 5.74 -29.87 -36.76
CA GLU A 53 5.62 -31.17 -36.08
C GLU A 53 6.47 -31.24 -34.81
N GLU A 54 7.71 -30.72 -34.82
CA GLU A 54 8.55 -30.64 -33.62
C GLU A 54 7.95 -29.70 -32.56
N ALA A 55 7.41 -28.55 -32.96
CA ALA A 55 6.76 -27.62 -32.03
C ALA A 55 5.52 -28.27 -31.37
N PHE A 56 4.75 -29.04 -32.15
CA PHE A 56 3.60 -29.79 -31.66
C PHE A 56 4.01 -30.97 -30.76
N ALA A 57 5.08 -31.68 -31.09
CA ALA A 57 5.61 -32.76 -30.25
C ALA A 57 6.15 -32.22 -28.91
N LYS A 58 6.81 -31.05 -28.91
CA LYS A 58 7.26 -30.37 -27.68
C LYS A 58 6.10 -29.89 -26.83
N SER A 59 5.03 -29.35 -27.42
CA SER A 59 3.85 -28.92 -26.67
C SER A 59 3.09 -30.11 -26.06
N GLN A 60 2.99 -31.24 -26.77
CA GLN A 60 2.44 -32.48 -26.21
C GLN A 60 3.32 -33.06 -25.10
N ALA A 61 4.65 -33.04 -25.24
CA ALA A 61 5.55 -33.49 -24.18
C ALA A 61 5.45 -32.60 -22.92
N ALA A 62 5.28 -31.29 -23.08
CA ALA A 62 5.02 -30.37 -21.98
C ALA A 62 3.65 -30.65 -21.30
N HIS A 63 2.63 -30.99 -22.09
CA HIS A 63 1.32 -31.37 -21.56
C HIS A 63 1.35 -32.71 -20.82
N ALA A 64 2.09 -33.69 -21.34
CA ALA A 64 2.30 -34.99 -20.71
C ALA A 64 3.08 -34.87 -19.38
N GLN A 65 4.12 -34.04 -19.33
CA GLN A 65 4.83 -33.73 -18.07
C GLN A 65 3.94 -32.99 -17.05
N GLY A 66 2.99 -32.16 -17.52
CA GLY A 66 1.99 -31.52 -16.67
C GLY A 66 1.02 -32.53 -16.04
N LEU A 67 0.61 -33.54 -16.79
CA LEU A 67 -0.29 -34.61 -16.33
C LEU A 67 0.42 -35.60 -15.40
N GLU A 68 1.68 -35.93 -15.65
CA GLU A 68 2.48 -36.82 -14.78
C GLU A 68 2.72 -36.17 -13.40
N LYS A 69 2.94 -34.85 -13.35
CA LYS A 69 3.06 -34.09 -12.10
C LYS A 69 1.73 -33.95 -11.34
N ALA A 70 0.59 -34.07 -12.01
CA ALA A 70 -0.73 -34.04 -11.39
C ALA A 70 -1.19 -35.41 -10.83
N GLY A 71 -0.62 -36.52 -11.34
CA GLY A 71 -1.03 -37.89 -10.98
C GLY A 71 -0.37 -38.48 -9.73
N ALA A 72 0.68 -37.87 -9.18
CA ALA A 72 1.42 -38.41 -8.03
C ALA A 72 1.09 -37.66 -6.72
N GLY A 73 0.16 -38.19 -5.93
CA GLY A 73 -0.23 -37.63 -4.63
C GLY A 73 0.58 -38.16 -3.43
N GLN A 74 1.33 -37.24 -2.79
CA GLN A 74 1.70 -37.06 -1.34
C GLN A 74 2.43 -38.18 -0.55
N PRO A 75 3.18 -37.89 0.56
CA PRO A 75 3.16 -36.70 1.44
C PRO A 75 4.54 -36.10 1.84
N GLY A 76 4.51 -34.88 2.43
CA GLY A 76 5.48 -34.48 3.46
C GLY A 76 6.66 -33.58 3.06
N ASN A 77 6.49 -32.29 3.41
CA ASN A 77 7.51 -31.34 3.87
C ASN A 77 8.36 -30.50 2.87
N GLN A 78 8.01 -29.21 2.89
CA GLN A 78 8.85 -28.00 2.79
C GLN A 78 9.56 -27.66 1.46
N ASN A 79 9.23 -26.44 1.01
CA ASN A 79 9.92 -25.62 0.03
C ASN A 79 9.75 -26.01 -1.45
N ARG A 80 8.57 -25.71 -2.00
CA ARG A 80 8.47 -25.26 -3.39
C ARG A 80 7.57 -24.05 -3.46
N ASP A 81 8.17 -22.95 -3.90
CA ASP A 81 7.55 -21.68 -4.17
C ASP A 81 6.36 -21.84 -5.12
N GLU A 82 5.18 -21.86 -4.52
CA GLU A 82 3.95 -21.46 -5.18
C GLU A 82 4.14 -20.05 -5.73
N ASP A 83 3.55 -19.78 -6.89
CA ASP A 83 3.34 -18.46 -7.48
C ASP A 83 2.82 -17.47 -6.43
N LYS A 84 3.73 -16.84 -5.70
CA LYS A 84 3.41 -15.85 -4.68
C LYS A 84 2.75 -14.69 -5.41
N ARG A 85 1.46 -14.48 -5.11
CA ARG A 85 0.86 -13.14 -5.18
C ARG A 85 1.83 -12.17 -4.51
N ALA A 86 2.13 -11.08 -5.20
CA ALA A 86 3.04 -10.05 -4.71
C ALA A 86 2.69 -9.69 -3.27
N LYS A 87 3.67 -9.81 -2.36
CA LYS A 87 3.48 -9.54 -0.92
C LYS A 87 3.38 -8.04 -0.64
N SER A 88 3.90 -7.23 -1.54
CA SER A 88 3.83 -5.77 -1.53
C SER A 88 3.43 -5.23 -2.91
N LEU A 89 2.91 -4.00 -2.95
CA LEU A 89 2.63 -3.29 -4.21
C LEU A 89 3.92 -3.02 -5.00
N GLY A 90 5.06 -2.85 -4.34
CA GLY A 90 6.38 -2.80 -4.97
C GLY A 90 6.75 -4.09 -5.70
N ASP A 91 6.54 -5.26 -5.09
CA ASP A 91 6.75 -6.54 -5.78
C ASP A 91 5.79 -6.71 -6.96
N HIS A 92 4.59 -6.13 -6.87
CA HIS A 92 3.62 -6.13 -7.96
C HIS A 92 4.09 -5.22 -9.11
N PHE A 93 4.73 -4.08 -8.80
CA PHE A 93 5.36 -3.21 -9.78
C PHE A 93 6.50 -3.92 -10.52
N ILE A 94 7.44 -4.51 -9.77
CA ILE A 94 8.56 -5.30 -10.32
C ILE A 94 8.02 -6.42 -11.22
N LYS A 95 6.96 -7.12 -10.80
CA LYS A 95 6.32 -8.16 -11.60
C LYS A 95 5.57 -7.62 -12.83
N SER A 96 4.95 -6.44 -12.73
CA SER A 96 4.23 -5.80 -13.85
C SER A 96 5.15 -5.24 -14.93
N VAL A 97 6.37 -4.86 -14.56
CA VAL A 97 7.44 -4.43 -15.48
C VAL A 97 8.17 -5.64 -16.09
N GLY A 98 7.84 -6.87 -15.67
CA GLY A 98 8.42 -8.12 -16.21
C GLY A 98 9.66 -8.61 -15.47
N GLY A 99 9.85 -8.20 -14.22
CA GLY A 99 11.05 -8.50 -13.44
C GLY A 99 12.30 -7.81 -14.01
N PRO A 100 13.51 -8.25 -13.62
CA PRO A 100 14.78 -7.74 -14.18
C PRO A 100 14.87 -7.88 -15.70
N ASP A 101 14.21 -8.90 -16.27
CA ASP A 101 14.25 -9.24 -17.71
C ASP A 101 13.31 -8.36 -18.57
N GLY A 102 12.23 -7.82 -17.99
CA GLY A 102 11.33 -6.92 -18.70
C GLY A 102 11.93 -5.53 -18.93
N LEU A 103 12.87 -5.12 -18.07
CA LEU A 103 13.73 -3.95 -18.27
C LEU A 103 14.69 -4.15 -19.46
N GLN A 104 15.17 -5.38 -19.65
CA GLN A 104 16.02 -5.75 -20.77
C GLN A 104 15.26 -5.68 -22.10
N ARG A 105 13.98 -6.10 -22.11
CA ARG A 105 13.09 -5.95 -23.27
C ARG A 105 12.71 -4.50 -23.59
N LEU A 106 12.69 -3.63 -22.58
CA LEU A 106 12.55 -2.19 -22.77
C LEU A 106 13.85 -1.55 -23.30
N LYS A 107 15.03 -2.06 -22.89
CA LYS A 107 16.36 -1.69 -23.43
C LYS A 107 16.59 -2.22 -24.85
N GLU A 108 15.99 -3.34 -25.23
CA GLU A 108 16.20 -4.00 -26.53
C GLU A 108 15.51 -3.31 -27.72
N SER A 109 14.69 -2.28 -27.52
CA SER A 109 14.14 -1.47 -28.61
C SER A 109 15.09 -0.38 -29.13
N GLY A 110 16.36 -0.35 -28.72
CA GLY A 110 17.34 0.63 -29.19
C GLY A 110 18.78 0.10 -29.19
N VAL A 111 19.28 -0.22 -30.40
CA VAL A 111 20.71 -0.26 -30.79
C VAL A 111 21.62 -1.29 -30.10
N LYS A 112 22.08 -2.27 -30.90
CA LYS A 112 23.15 -3.22 -30.56
C LYS A 112 24.49 -2.50 -30.41
N SER A 113 25.14 -2.62 -29.25
CA SER A 113 26.58 -2.34 -29.10
C SER A 113 27.33 -3.65 -28.88
N THR A 114 28.27 -3.92 -29.78
CA THR A 114 29.11 -5.11 -29.84
C THR A 114 30.22 -4.99 -28.78
N VAL A 115 30.19 -5.83 -27.74
CA VAL A 115 31.31 -5.98 -26.82
C VAL A 115 32.37 -6.86 -27.50
N THR A 116 33.47 -6.25 -27.91
CA THR A 116 34.69 -7.00 -28.27
C THR A 116 35.48 -7.37 -27.02
N PRO A 117 36.28 -8.45 -27.06
CA PRO A 117 36.75 -9.07 -25.85
C PRO A 117 38.28 -9.00 -25.70
N TRP A 118 38.72 -9.14 -24.44
CA TRP A 118 40.05 -9.55 -23.98
C TRP A 118 41.14 -8.49 -23.72
N PHE A 119 41.81 -8.76 -22.59
CA PHE A 119 42.91 -8.08 -21.94
C PHE A 119 44.24 -8.31 -22.66
N GLU A 120 45.05 -7.26 -22.79
CA GLU A 120 46.52 -7.38 -22.75
C GLU A 120 47.07 -6.34 -21.78
N LYS A 121 47.50 -6.83 -20.60
CA LYS A 121 48.24 -6.06 -19.60
C LYS A 121 49.72 -6.23 -19.89
N ALA A 122 50.37 -5.15 -20.35
CA ALA A 122 51.82 -5.09 -20.47
C ALA A 122 52.48 -4.92 -19.08
N ALA A 123 53.66 -5.53 -18.92
CA ALA A 123 54.40 -5.61 -17.68
C ALA A 123 55.02 -4.26 -17.27
N GLY A 124 54.85 -3.90 -16.00
CA GLY A 124 55.62 -2.87 -15.31
C GLY A 124 54.89 -1.53 -15.14
N ASP A 125 54.08 -1.40 -14.09
CA ASP A 125 54.09 -0.17 -13.28
C ASP A 125 53.53 -0.44 -11.87
N THR A 126 54.13 0.21 -10.89
CA THR A 126 54.10 -0.12 -9.46
C THR A 126 52.79 0.24 -8.78
N LEU A 127 52.10 -0.78 -8.28
CA LEU A 127 51.04 -0.64 -7.28
C LEU A 127 51.68 -0.20 -5.95
N THR A 128 51.67 1.09 -5.64
CA THR A 128 52.02 1.59 -4.30
C THR A 128 50.87 1.33 -3.34
N THR A 129 51.00 0.29 -2.53
CA THR A 129 50.11 0.00 -1.39
C THR A 129 50.34 1.00 -0.26
N GLY A 130 49.25 1.62 0.20
CA GLY A 130 48.98 2.14 1.55
C GLY A 130 50.13 2.75 2.36
N GLY A 131 50.16 4.08 2.45
CA GLY A 131 50.90 4.84 3.45
C GLY A 131 49.97 5.71 4.29
N GLN A 132 49.43 5.16 5.37
CA GLN A 132 48.76 5.89 6.44
C GLN A 132 49.84 6.64 7.24
N GLY A 133 50.00 7.94 7.01
CA GLY A 133 50.93 8.75 7.80
C GLY A 133 51.11 10.16 7.29
N GLY A 134 50.39 11.11 7.89
CA GLY A 134 50.69 12.54 7.79
C GLY A 134 49.70 13.37 6.99
N ALA A 135 48.44 13.45 7.43
CA ALA A 135 47.54 14.54 7.03
C ALA A 135 47.67 15.68 8.05
N THR A 136 48.47 16.69 7.74
CA THR A 136 48.35 18.02 8.35
C THR A 136 47.16 18.75 7.74
N ALA A 137 46.38 19.42 8.57
CA ALA A 137 45.15 20.11 8.17
C ALA A 137 45.38 21.10 7.02
N GLY A 138 44.60 20.98 5.93
CA GLY A 138 44.47 22.04 4.92
C GLY A 138 44.54 21.62 3.45
N GLU A 139 44.82 20.36 3.11
CA GLU A 139 44.89 19.94 1.71
C GLU A 139 44.00 18.69 1.48
N GLU A 140 43.00 18.84 0.60
CA GLU A 140 42.09 17.76 0.22
C GLU A 140 42.87 16.70 -0.58
N SER A 141 42.92 15.48 -0.04
CA SER A 141 43.48 14.32 -0.72
C SER A 141 42.70 14.07 -2.04
N PRO A 142 43.38 13.77 -3.17
CA PRO A 142 42.72 13.46 -4.44
C PRO A 142 41.78 12.24 -4.40
N PHE A 143 41.84 11.46 -3.30
CA PHE A 143 41.07 10.24 -3.09
C PHE A 143 39.94 10.38 -2.06
N ALA A 144 39.69 11.58 -1.52
CA ALA A 144 38.61 11.83 -0.56
C ALA A 144 37.19 11.38 -1.05
N PRO A 145 36.83 11.46 -2.35
CA PRO A 145 35.52 10.99 -2.83
C PRO A 145 35.38 9.47 -2.89
N TRP A 146 36.49 8.71 -2.84
CA TRP A 146 36.50 7.25 -3.00
C TRP A 146 36.38 6.50 -1.66
N LEU A 147 36.43 7.23 -0.54
CA LEU A 147 36.30 6.68 0.81
C LEU A 147 35.20 7.37 1.63
N THR A 148 34.32 8.11 0.97
CA THR A 148 33.04 8.52 1.55
C THR A 148 32.01 7.47 1.18
N ASP A 149 31.70 6.59 2.14
CA ASP A 149 30.48 5.80 2.05
C ASP A 149 29.33 6.80 2.17
N VAL A 150 28.66 7.07 1.06
CA VAL A 150 27.48 7.94 1.05
C VAL A 150 26.40 7.17 1.77
N ASP A 151 25.98 7.68 2.92
CA ASP A 151 24.81 7.15 3.62
C ASP A 151 23.62 7.22 2.66
N ARG A 152 23.25 6.06 2.11
CA ARG A 152 22.13 5.92 1.17
C ARG A 152 20.80 5.97 1.92
N GLU A 153 20.81 5.98 3.25
CA GLU A 153 19.61 6.20 4.03
C GLU A 153 19.31 7.71 4.10
N VAL A 154 18.40 8.15 3.23
CA VAL A 154 17.85 9.51 3.30
C VAL A 154 17.31 9.75 4.70
N VAL A 155 17.80 10.78 5.40
CA VAL A 155 17.26 11.23 6.70
C VAL A 155 15.79 11.61 6.48
N ARG A 156 14.90 10.75 6.97
CA ARG A 156 13.45 10.86 6.72
C ARG A 156 12.87 11.87 7.71
N GLY A 157 11.98 12.74 7.22
CA GLY A 157 11.22 13.67 8.06
C GLY A 157 10.35 12.94 9.10
N TYR A 158 9.88 13.68 10.10
CA TYR A 158 9.02 13.14 11.17
C TYR A 158 7.76 12.47 10.61
N ARG A 159 7.57 11.18 10.92
CA ARG A 159 6.38 10.41 10.52
C ARG A 159 5.59 9.99 11.75
N ARG A 160 4.33 10.41 11.82
CA ARG A 160 3.39 9.95 12.84
C ARG A 160 2.73 8.66 12.38
N ARG A 161 2.47 7.71 13.28
CA ARG A 161 1.70 6.52 12.94
C ARG A 161 0.25 6.92 12.61
N THR A 162 -0.28 6.47 11.48
CA THR A 162 -1.71 6.58 11.17
C THR A 162 -2.48 5.52 11.93
N VAL A 163 -3.54 5.93 12.64
CA VAL A 163 -4.20 5.11 13.66
C VAL A 163 -5.72 5.15 13.56
N ILE A 164 -6.29 6.23 13.02
CA ILE A 164 -7.75 6.41 12.98
C ILE A 164 -8.42 5.33 12.14
N ALA A 165 -7.82 4.93 11.00
CA ALA A 165 -8.41 3.93 10.13
C ALA A 165 -8.54 2.53 10.77
N ASP A 166 -7.68 2.20 11.74
CA ASP A 166 -7.67 0.93 12.48
C ASP A 166 -8.70 0.91 13.63
N LEU A 167 -9.11 2.09 14.10
CA LEU A 167 -10.15 2.23 15.13
C LEU A 167 -11.56 2.00 14.58
N LEU A 168 -11.75 2.21 13.27
CA LEU A 168 -13.04 2.08 12.60
C LEU A 168 -13.27 0.64 12.12
N GLY A 169 -14.54 0.27 11.92
CA GLY A 169 -14.85 -0.95 11.19
C GLY A 169 -14.32 -0.87 9.76
N SER A 170 -13.90 -1.97 9.15
CA SER A 170 -13.48 -2.01 7.74
C SER A 170 -14.37 -2.95 6.92
N GLY A 171 -14.59 -2.60 5.66
CA GLY A 171 -15.32 -3.40 4.70
C GLY A 171 -14.93 -3.05 3.27
N ASN A 172 -15.32 -3.89 2.31
CA ASN A 172 -15.04 -3.69 0.89
C ASN A 172 -16.35 -3.48 0.13
N ILE A 173 -16.35 -2.61 -0.87
CA ILE A 173 -17.51 -2.35 -1.72
C ILE A 173 -17.14 -2.30 -3.20
N SER A 174 -18.05 -2.76 -4.07
CA SER A 174 -17.92 -2.65 -5.54
C SER A 174 -18.73 -1.47 -6.13
N GLY A 175 -19.84 -1.09 -5.48
CA GLY A 175 -20.67 0.07 -5.81
C GLY A 175 -19.97 1.43 -5.63
N SER A 176 -20.59 2.51 -6.09
CA SER A 176 -20.09 3.89 -5.92
C SER A 176 -20.69 4.63 -4.72
N ILE A 177 -21.72 4.08 -4.09
CA ILE A 177 -22.42 4.68 -2.96
C ILE A 177 -22.73 3.59 -1.93
N VAL A 178 -22.48 3.88 -0.67
CA VAL A 178 -22.96 3.08 0.47
C VAL A 178 -24.27 3.70 0.93
N LYS A 179 -25.38 2.98 0.78
CA LYS A 179 -26.68 3.41 1.35
C LYS A 179 -26.98 2.58 2.57
N TYR A 180 -27.30 3.23 3.69
CA TYR A 180 -27.74 2.56 4.90
C TYR A 180 -28.94 3.26 5.51
N PHE A 181 -29.73 2.49 6.25
CA PHE A 181 -30.94 2.96 6.90
C PHE A 181 -30.65 3.13 8.39
N ILE A 182 -30.94 4.32 8.90
CA ILE A 182 -30.93 4.60 10.34
C ILE A 182 -32.35 4.34 10.85
N GLU A 183 -32.45 3.58 11.94
CA GLU A 183 -33.72 3.28 12.60
C GLU A 183 -34.36 4.59 13.08
N GLY A 184 -35.64 4.78 12.77
CA GLY A 184 -36.40 5.93 13.22
C GLY A 184 -36.67 5.89 14.73
N PRO A 185 -37.10 7.01 15.33
CA PRO A 185 -37.45 7.03 16.75
C PRO A 185 -38.58 6.04 17.05
N ILE A 186 -38.48 5.35 18.18
CA ILE A 186 -39.55 4.50 18.70
C ILE A 186 -40.48 5.36 19.56
N GLU A 187 -41.75 5.43 19.19
CA GLU A 187 -42.78 6.15 19.95
C GLU A 187 -43.61 5.15 20.76
N GLY A 188 -43.66 5.35 22.08
CA GLY A 188 -44.28 4.41 23.02
C GLY A 188 -43.34 3.27 23.44
N GLY A 189 -43.88 2.30 24.18
CA GLY A 189 -43.12 1.13 24.60
C GLY A 189 -43.96 0.13 25.37
N PRO A 190 -43.54 -1.15 25.41
CA PRO A 190 -44.25 -2.16 26.19
C PRO A 190 -44.22 -1.78 27.69
N ARG A 191 -45.39 -1.80 28.32
CA ARG A 191 -45.57 -1.58 29.77
C ARG A 191 -46.44 -2.68 30.35
N THR A 192 -46.31 -2.91 31.65
CA THR A 192 -47.19 -3.83 32.37
C THR A 192 -48.61 -3.26 32.41
N THR A 193 -49.59 -4.06 31.99
CA THR A 193 -51.01 -3.69 32.02
C THR A 193 -51.79 -4.60 32.95
N ALA A 194 -52.75 -4.03 33.68
CA ALA A 194 -53.69 -4.79 34.47
C ALA A 194 -54.61 -5.64 33.58
N GLU A 195 -55.24 -6.67 34.16
CA GLU A 195 -56.21 -7.50 33.46
C GLU A 195 -57.38 -6.64 32.94
N ASN A 196 -57.80 -6.87 31.69
CA ASN A 196 -58.81 -6.09 30.95
C ASN A 196 -58.46 -4.62 30.60
N ALA A 197 -57.24 -4.14 30.83
CA ALA A 197 -56.81 -2.81 30.38
C ALA A 197 -56.35 -2.81 28.90
N GLN A 198 -56.53 -1.68 28.21
CA GLN A 198 -56.01 -1.50 26.85
C GLN A 198 -54.48 -1.61 26.84
N LYS A 199 -53.96 -2.50 25.98
CA LYS A 199 -52.52 -2.72 25.84
C LYS A 199 -51.84 -1.49 25.23
N PRO A 200 -50.66 -1.08 25.72
CA PRO A 200 -49.92 0.03 25.13
C PRO A 200 -49.48 -0.34 23.72
N GLN A 201 -49.79 0.54 22.77
CA GLN A 201 -49.23 0.49 21.43
C GLN A 201 -47.87 1.18 21.42
N PHE A 202 -46.96 0.67 20.61
CA PHE A 202 -45.76 1.40 20.21
C PHE A 202 -45.62 1.32 18.68
N SER A 203 -45.02 2.35 18.10
CA SER A 203 -44.74 2.44 16.67
C SER A 203 -43.28 2.74 16.45
N MET A 204 -42.71 2.15 15.40
CA MET A 204 -41.37 2.48 14.91
C MET A 204 -41.53 3.52 13.81
N GLY A 205 -40.87 4.67 13.96
CA GLY A 205 -40.82 5.68 12.91
C GLY A 205 -40.18 5.14 11.63
N ASN A 206 -40.50 5.76 10.49
CA ASN A 206 -39.89 5.38 9.21
C ASN A 206 -38.36 5.55 9.28
N PRO A 207 -37.58 4.57 8.78
CA PRO A 207 -36.13 4.68 8.76
C PRO A 207 -35.68 5.79 7.80
N THR A 208 -34.66 6.55 8.21
CA THR A 208 -34.05 7.58 7.35
C THR A 208 -32.95 6.94 6.52
N ALA A 209 -33.00 7.12 5.20
CA ALA A 209 -31.98 6.61 4.28
C ALA A 209 -30.84 7.62 4.17
N GLU A 210 -29.64 7.24 4.64
CA GLU A 210 -28.41 7.99 4.39
C GLU A 210 -27.62 7.35 3.26
N SER A 211 -26.90 8.18 2.50
CA SER A 211 -26.12 7.76 1.33
C SER A 211 -24.75 8.44 1.35
N ASP A 212 -23.71 7.63 1.51
CA ASP A 212 -22.32 8.08 1.49
C ASP A 212 -21.64 7.66 0.18
N PRO A 213 -21.30 8.61 -0.71
CA PRO A 213 -20.59 8.29 -1.94
C PRO A 213 -19.13 7.91 -1.67
N THR A 214 -18.57 7.02 -2.49
CA THR A 214 -17.13 6.75 -2.50
C THR A 214 -16.39 7.94 -3.08
N LYS A 215 -15.45 8.48 -2.32
CA LYS A 215 -14.54 9.56 -2.75
C LYS A 215 -13.17 8.99 -3.10
N LYS A 216 -12.41 9.75 -3.90
CA LYS A 216 -11.05 9.37 -4.32
C LYS A 216 -10.03 10.25 -3.61
N ILE A 217 -9.05 9.63 -2.98
CA ILE A 217 -7.84 10.30 -2.48
C ILE A 217 -6.71 9.92 -3.42
N ALA A 218 -6.00 10.91 -3.95
CA ALA A 218 -4.96 10.70 -4.94
C ALA A 218 -3.79 11.66 -4.73
N GLY A 219 -2.57 11.16 -4.97
CA GLY A 219 -1.34 11.93 -4.98
C GLY A 219 -0.45 11.49 -6.13
N TRP A 220 0.42 12.38 -6.59
CA TRP A 220 1.45 12.04 -7.56
C TRP A 220 2.77 12.70 -7.18
N PHE A 221 3.87 12.07 -7.57
CA PHE A 221 5.19 12.65 -7.46
C PHE A 221 6.03 12.23 -8.67
N LYS A 222 7.06 13.02 -8.97
CA LYS A 222 7.98 12.78 -10.07
C LYS A 222 9.32 12.30 -9.52
N MET A 223 9.91 11.34 -10.21
CA MET A 223 11.28 10.86 -10.00
C MET A 223 12.08 11.01 -11.29
N THR A 224 13.39 11.07 -11.21
CA THR A 224 14.25 11.05 -12.42
C THR A 224 14.41 9.61 -12.92
N ASP A 225 14.65 9.45 -14.21
CA ASP A 225 14.82 8.14 -14.85
C ASP A 225 16.08 7.42 -14.36
N GLU A 226 17.15 8.17 -14.08
CA GLU A 226 18.37 7.63 -13.46
C GLU A 226 18.08 6.97 -12.10
N MET A 227 17.15 7.53 -11.32
CA MET A 227 16.74 6.92 -10.05
C MET A 227 15.89 5.67 -10.29
N LEU A 228 15.24 5.53 -11.45
CA LEU A 228 14.46 4.33 -11.80
C LEU A 228 15.37 3.14 -12.15
N GLU A 229 16.60 3.37 -12.61
CA GLU A 229 17.60 2.31 -12.76
C GLU A 229 17.89 1.62 -11.41
N ASP A 230 17.82 2.38 -10.32
CA ASP A 230 17.88 1.88 -8.93
C ASP A 230 16.49 1.43 -8.43
N LEU A 231 15.98 0.34 -9.04
CA LEU A 231 14.63 -0.22 -8.79
C LEU A 231 14.31 -0.46 -7.30
N GLU A 232 15.29 -0.92 -6.52
CA GLU A 232 15.11 -1.17 -5.09
C GLU A 232 14.87 0.11 -4.29
N PHE A 233 15.55 1.20 -4.66
CA PHE A 233 15.38 2.50 -4.02
C PHE A 233 14.00 3.09 -4.34
N VAL A 234 13.57 3.05 -5.61
CA VAL A 234 12.26 3.56 -6.04
C VAL A 234 11.11 2.76 -5.44
N ALA A 235 11.22 1.43 -5.40
CA ALA A 235 10.22 0.60 -4.72
C ALA A 235 10.12 0.96 -3.23
N SER A 236 11.25 1.25 -2.57
CA SER A 236 11.27 1.68 -1.18
C SER A 236 10.63 3.06 -1.00
N GLU A 237 10.85 4.02 -1.90
CA GLU A 237 10.31 5.37 -1.78
C GLU A 237 8.80 5.40 -2.06
N ILE A 238 8.33 4.63 -3.06
CA ILE A 238 6.89 4.44 -3.31
C ILE A 238 6.20 3.83 -2.09
N ASN A 239 6.73 2.71 -1.58
CA ASN A 239 6.11 2.00 -0.47
C ASN A 239 6.16 2.79 0.84
N ASN A 240 7.26 3.49 1.11
CA ASN A 240 7.44 4.15 2.39
C ASN A 240 6.90 5.57 2.40
N ARG A 241 7.09 6.36 1.33
CA ARG A 241 6.69 7.77 1.32
C ARG A 241 5.33 7.96 0.67
N GLY A 242 5.17 7.41 -0.53
CA GLY A 242 3.92 7.55 -1.29
C GLY A 242 2.70 7.01 -0.54
N LEU A 243 2.80 5.81 0.04
CA LEU A 243 1.72 5.24 0.84
C LEU A 243 1.51 5.97 2.18
N TYR A 244 2.58 6.50 2.77
CA TYR A 244 2.49 7.21 4.04
C TYR A 244 1.76 8.54 3.89
N GLU A 245 2.09 9.34 2.88
CA GLU A 245 1.40 10.62 2.60
C GLU A 245 -0.06 10.38 2.25
N LEU A 246 -0.36 9.30 1.50
CA LEU A 246 -1.74 8.91 1.22
C LEU A 246 -2.50 8.59 2.50
N ALA A 247 -1.92 7.78 3.40
CA ALA A 247 -2.54 7.41 4.66
C ALA A 247 -2.71 8.62 5.61
N LEU A 248 -1.83 9.62 5.53
CA LEU A 248 -1.92 10.85 6.30
C LEU A 248 -3.14 11.69 5.87
N GLU A 249 -3.35 11.83 4.56
CA GLU A 249 -4.52 12.52 4.01
C GLU A 249 -5.81 11.70 4.22
N GLU A 250 -5.76 10.37 4.13
CA GLU A 250 -6.85 9.47 4.52
C GLU A 250 -7.28 9.77 5.96
N GLU A 251 -6.34 9.79 6.90
CA GLU A 251 -6.61 10.06 8.31
C GLU A 251 -7.23 11.44 8.53
N ARG A 252 -6.74 12.47 7.83
CA ARG A 252 -7.28 13.84 7.89
C ARG A 252 -8.73 13.90 7.40
N GLN A 253 -9.00 13.27 6.25
CA GLN A 253 -10.34 13.23 5.65
C GLN A 253 -11.32 12.41 6.50
N LEU A 254 -10.86 11.29 7.08
CA LEU A 254 -11.68 10.48 7.98
C LEU A 254 -12.06 11.22 9.25
N LEU A 255 -11.18 12.07 9.80
CA LEU A 255 -11.45 12.81 11.03
C LEU A 255 -12.21 14.12 10.78
N ASP A 256 -11.65 15.01 9.97
CA ASP A 256 -12.06 16.41 9.81
C ASP A 256 -12.57 16.73 8.38
N GLY A 257 -12.83 15.73 7.54
CA GLY A 257 -13.37 15.97 6.20
C GLY A 257 -14.70 16.73 6.22
N ASP A 258 -14.82 17.79 5.41
CA ASP A 258 -15.97 18.72 5.38
C ASP A 258 -17.19 18.17 4.62
N GLY A 259 -17.01 17.10 3.84
CA GLY A 259 -18.06 16.54 2.97
C GLY A 259 -18.44 17.40 1.78
N GLU A 260 -17.71 18.49 1.51
CA GLU A 260 -17.97 19.37 0.37
C GLU A 260 -17.23 18.90 -0.88
N GLY A 261 -17.89 18.98 -2.04
CA GLY A 261 -17.32 18.58 -3.32
C GLY A 261 -16.83 17.13 -3.33
N GLU A 262 -15.51 16.95 -3.40
CA GLU A 262 -14.85 15.64 -3.45
C GLU A 262 -14.31 15.15 -2.10
N ASN A 263 -14.40 15.98 -1.06
CA ASN A 263 -13.96 15.59 0.28
C ASN A 263 -14.93 14.58 0.91
N LEU A 264 -14.41 13.79 1.84
CA LEU A 264 -15.22 12.89 2.64
C LEU A 264 -15.91 13.67 3.75
N LEU A 265 -17.10 13.23 4.17
CA LEU A 265 -17.71 13.74 5.39
C LEU A 265 -17.13 12.97 6.58
N GLY A 266 -16.17 13.60 7.26
CA GLY A 266 -15.38 13.04 8.36
C GLY A 266 -16.18 12.86 9.64
N LEU A 267 -15.60 12.15 10.61
CA LEU A 267 -16.26 11.75 11.86
C LEU A 267 -16.80 12.95 12.65
N ARG A 268 -16.10 14.09 12.69
CA ARG A 268 -16.52 15.25 13.49
C ARG A 268 -17.64 16.06 12.87
N ASN A 269 -17.63 16.18 11.54
CA ASN A 269 -18.58 17.03 10.81
C ASN A 269 -19.94 16.35 10.56
N ARG A 270 -20.13 15.12 11.07
CA ARG A 270 -21.38 14.36 10.91
C ARG A 270 -22.49 14.93 11.79
N SER A 271 -23.66 15.11 11.20
CA SER A 271 -24.87 15.46 11.95
C SER A 271 -25.21 14.39 12.99
N GLY A 272 -25.43 14.80 14.23
CA GLY A 272 -25.77 13.91 15.35
C GLY A 272 -24.58 13.43 16.20
N VAL A 273 -23.35 13.86 15.88
CA VAL A 273 -22.21 13.75 16.81
C VAL A 273 -22.48 14.64 18.01
N GLN A 274 -22.22 14.13 19.21
CA GLN A 274 -22.45 14.89 20.43
C GLN A 274 -21.31 15.91 20.60
N ALA A 275 -21.63 17.20 20.72
CA ALA A 275 -20.69 18.20 21.18
C ALA A 275 -20.84 18.36 22.70
N LEU A 276 -19.73 18.27 23.42
CA LEU A 276 -19.69 18.36 24.88
C LEU A 276 -18.68 19.42 25.29
N GLU A 277 -19.17 20.58 25.72
CA GLU A 277 -18.31 21.56 26.37
C GLU A 277 -18.01 21.11 27.80
N ALA A 278 -16.75 21.15 28.22
CA ALA A 278 -16.36 20.76 29.57
C ALA A 278 -17.16 21.50 30.66
N ALA A 279 -17.47 22.78 30.44
CA ALA A 279 -18.29 23.60 31.34
C ALA A 279 -19.74 23.08 31.47
N GLU A 280 -20.33 22.62 30.37
CA GLU A 280 -21.70 22.08 30.34
C GLU A 280 -21.81 20.68 30.95
N ALA A 281 -20.69 19.97 31.08
CA ALA A 281 -20.62 18.69 31.75
C ALA A 281 -20.60 18.82 33.28
N GLY A 282 -20.48 20.04 33.82
CA GLY A 282 -20.19 20.27 35.25
C GLY A 282 -18.83 19.70 35.67
N ALA A 283 -17.95 19.46 34.69
CA ALA A 283 -16.63 18.87 34.90
C ALA A 283 -15.68 19.91 35.47
N LYS A 284 -14.96 19.55 36.54
CA LYS A 284 -13.94 20.40 37.16
C LYS A 284 -12.62 20.39 36.37
N GLY A 285 -12.48 19.50 35.38
CA GLY A 285 -11.31 19.39 34.53
C GLY A 285 -11.52 18.49 33.31
N ALA A 286 -10.50 18.44 32.44
CA ALA A 286 -10.54 17.69 31.18
C ALA A 286 -10.80 16.18 31.34
N SER A 287 -10.28 15.56 32.41
CA SER A 287 -10.47 14.14 32.71
C SER A 287 -11.93 13.80 33.00
N GLU A 288 -12.62 14.63 33.80
CA GLU A 288 -14.05 14.48 34.10
C GLU A 288 -14.92 14.70 32.86
N ALA A 289 -14.56 15.66 31.99
CA ALA A 289 -15.28 15.92 30.74
C ALA A 289 -15.23 14.70 29.79
N ILE A 290 -14.06 14.07 29.65
CA ILE A 290 -13.89 12.82 28.87
C ILE A 290 -14.72 11.67 29.45
N PHE A 291 -14.81 11.58 30.78
CA PHE A 291 -15.65 10.56 31.42
C PHE A 291 -17.13 10.82 31.13
N ALA A 292 -17.60 12.05 31.35
CA ALA A 292 -18.96 12.48 31.09
C ALA A 292 -19.39 12.24 29.64
N ALA A 293 -18.51 12.50 28.66
CA ALA A 293 -18.75 12.22 27.25
C ALA A 293 -19.08 10.74 27.00
N GLY A 294 -18.30 9.83 27.60
CA GLY A 294 -18.57 8.41 27.48
C GLY A 294 -19.87 7.97 28.17
N THR A 295 -20.22 8.57 29.29
CA THR A 295 -21.50 8.33 29.95
C THR A 295 -22.68 8.82 29.10
N ARG A 296 -22.56 9.99 28.44
CA ARG A 296 -23.61 10.47 27.52
C ARG A 296 -23.75 9.57 26.29
N ILE A 297 -22.65 9.04 25.75
CA ILE A 297 -22.69 8.03 24.68
C ILE A 297 -23.45 6.77 25.14
N GLN A 298 -23.15 6.28 26.35
CA GLN A 298 -23.83 5.11 26.92
C GLN A 298 -25.34 5.35 27.12
N ILE A 299 -25.74 6.52 27.62
CA ILE A 299 -27.15 6.86 27.82
C ILE A 299 -27.87 7.00 26.47
N ALA A 300 -27.24 7.65 25.49
CA ALA A 300 -27.86 7.91 24.19
C ALA A 300 -27.97 6.66 23.31
N THR A 301 -27.02 5.73 23.41
CA THR A 301 -26.90 4.61 22.45
C THR A 301 -26.87 3.22 23.06
N GLY A 302 -26.69 3.10 24.38
CA GLY A 302 -26.43 1.84 25.06
C GLY A 302 -25.06 1.21 24.73
N MET A 303 -24.22 1.88 23.94
CA MET A 303 -22.91 1.37 23.55
C MET A 303 -21.82 1.86 24.50
N MET A 304 -20.87 0.99 24.80
CA MET A 304 -19.68 1.36 25.57
C MET A 304 -18.64 2.00 24.63
N PRO A 305 -18.11 3.19 24.95
CA PRO A 305 -17.04 3.81 24.17
C PRO A 305 -15.78 2.94 24.23
N ASP A 306 -15.15 2.69 23.07
CA ASP A 306 -13.98 1.81 22.92
C ASP A 306 -12.67 2.60 22.79
N ALA A 307 -12.72 3.79 22.18
CA ALA A 307 -11.55 4.60 21.88
C ALA A 307 -11.68 6.04 22.40
N LEU A 308 -10.54 6.59 22.83
CA LEU A 308 -10.30 8.00 23.07
C LEU A 308 -9.18 8.44 22.13
N ILE A 309 -9.44 9.43 21.28
CA ILE A 309 -8.43 10.04 20.41
C ILE A 309 -8.12 11.43 20.98
N ILE A 310 -6.86 11.69 21.30
CA ILE A 310 -6.43 12.90 21.99
C ILE A 310 -5.12 13.43 21.41
N ASN A 311 -4.95 14.75 21.43
CA ASN A 311 -3.69 15.38 21.05
C ASN A 311 -2.60 15.08 22.10
N PRO A 312 -1.32 14.90 21.70
CA PRO A 312 -0.22 14.72 22.64
C PRO A 312 -0.12 15.80 23.74
N LEU A 313 -0.40 17.07 23.43
CA LEU A 313 -0.33 18.17 24.40
C LEU A 313 -1.42 18.07 25.47
N ASP A 314 -2.64 17.72 25.07
CA ASP A 314 -3.74 17.51 26.01
C ASP A 314 -3.53 16.26 26.86
N TYR A 315 -2.94 15.22 26.26
CA TYR A 315 -2.59 13.98 26.95
C TYR A 315 -1.52 14.22 28.02
N GLU A 316 -0.48 14.99 27.70
CA GLU A 316 0.55 15.39 28.65
C GLU A 316 -0.06 16.09 29.87
N GLN A 317 -0.95 17.05 29.65
CA GLN A 317 -1.63 17.75 30.74
C GLN A 317 -2.44 16.81 31.64
N LEU A 318 -3.09 15.80 31.07
CA LEU A 318 -3.85 14.80 31.83
C LEU A 318 -2.97 13.87 32.66
N VAL A 319 -1.81 13.47 32.13
CA VAL A 319 -0.87 12.59 32.84
C VAL A 319 -0.14 13.34 33.96
N LEU A 320 0.18 14.62 33.72
CA LEU A 320 0.87 15.47 34.70
C LEU A 320 -0.05 16.05 35.79
N GLN A 321 -1.34 15.72 35.80
CA GLN A 321 -2.25 16.19 36.85
C GLN A 321 -1.80 15.66 38.22
N THR A 322 -1.72 16.55 39.19
CA THR A 322 -1.40 16.24 40.58
C THR A 322 -2.59 16.45 41.50
N ASP A 323 -2.63 15.70 42.60
CA ASP A 323 -3.54 15.99 43.71
C ASP A 323 -3.07 17.23 44.51
N GLY A 324 -3.86 17.61 45.53
CA GLY A 324 -3.51 18.73 46.42
C GLY A 324 -2.24 18.51 47.26
N ASN A 325 -1.70 17.29 47.28
CA ASN A 325 -0.47 16.90 47.98
C ASN A 325 0.73 16.78 47.03
N GLY A 326 0.57 17.11 45.73
CA GLY A 326 1.63 17.05 44.73
C GLY A 326 1.91 15.64 44.17
N GLN A 327 1.02 14.67 44.40
CA GLN A 327 1.14 13.32 43.85
C GLN A 327 0.48 13.21 42.48
N TYR A 328 1.15 12.57 41.51
CA TYR A 328 0.61 12.38 40.16
C TYR A 328 -0.52 11.34 40.11
N PHE A 329 -1.65 11.70 39.50
CA PHE A 329 -2.80 10.81 39.33
C PHE A 329 -2.52 9.64 38.39
N ALA A 330 -1.70 9.84 37.36
CA ALA A 330 -1.34 8.82 36.36
C ALA A 330 -0.07 8.03 36.72
N GLY A 331 0.54 8.31 37.88
CA GLY A 331 1.86 7.80 38.26
C GLY A 331 2.97 8.80 37.92
N GLY A 332 4.05 8.73 38.68
CA GLY A 332 5.22 9.57 38.48
C GLY A 332 6.13 9.04 37.36
N PRO A 333 7.14 9.82 36.93
CA PRO A 333 8.07 9.40 35.87
C PRO A 333 8.82 8.10 36.19
N PHE A 334 8.95 7.75 37.48
CA PHE A 334 9.69 6.58 37.96
C PHE A 334 8.86 5.61 38.81
N SER A 335 7.55 5.86 38.97
CA SER A 335 6.70 5.08 39.87
C SER A 335 5.29 4.95 39.33
N GLY A 336 4.64 3.81 39.57
CA GLY A 336 3.24 3.60 39.20
C GLY A 336 2.27 4.58 39.88
N GLN A 337 0.98 4.40 39.59
CA GLN A 337 -0.09 5.23 40.13
C GLN A 337 -0.02 5.32 41.67
N TYR A 338 0.02 6.54 42.21
CA TYR A 338 0.24 6.80 43.65
C TYR A 338 1.48 6.12 44.25
N GLY A 339 2.55 5.96 43.48
CA GLY A 339 3.79 5.35 43.95
C GLY A 339 3.74 3.83 44.06
N ASN A 340 2.68 3.18 43.55
CA ASN A 340 2.50 1.74 43.65
C ASN A 340 2.28 1.11 42.26
N GLY A 341 2.99 0.01 41.97
CA GLY A 341 2.90 -0.72 40.70
C GLY A 341 3.96 -0.33 39.64
N GLY A 342 3.92 -1.05 38.51
CA GLY A 342 4.86 -0.88 37.40
C GLY A 342 4.56 0.36 36.55
N VAL A 343 5.59 0.88 35.88
CA VAL A 343 5.46 2.00 34.94
C VAL A 343 4.73 1.52 33.69
N GLN A 344 3.59 2.13 33.37
CA GLN A 344 2.88 1.89 32.11
C GLN A 344 3.32 2.93 31.07
N GLN A 345 3.72 2.47 29.89
CA GLN A 345 3.88 3.36 28.73
C GLN A 345 2.48 3.77 28.26
N ASN A 346 2.20 5.07 28.28
CA ASN A 346 0.91 5.67 27.94
C ASN A 346 -0.29 5.05 28.70
N PRO A 347 -0.47 5.38 29.99
CA PRO A 347 -1.58 4.87 30.79
C PRO A 347 -2.94 5.16 30.10
N PRO A 348 -3.84 4.16 30.02
CA PRO A 348 -5.16 4.33 29.42
C PRO A 348 -6.04 5.21 30.30
N ILE A 349 -6.64 6.25 29.71
CA ILE A 349 -7.53 7.16 30.44
C ILE A 349 -8.89 6.49 30.61
N TRP A 350 -9.34 6.37 31.85
CA TRP A 350 -10.61 5.71 32.23
C TRP A 350 -10.78 4.28 31.68
N GLY A 351 -9.67 3.55 31.50
CA GLY A 351 -9.67 2.18 31.00
C GLY A 351 -10.05 2.03 29.52
N ARG A 352 -10.06 3.12 28.75
CA ARG A 352 -10.34 3.13 27.30
C ARG A 352 -9.04 3.05 26.50
N ASN A 353 -9.12 2.55 25.26
CA ASN A 353 -7.97 2.58 24.35
C ASN A 353 -7.64 4.04 24.00
N THR A 354 -6.55 4.56 24.55
CA THR A 354 -6.16 5.96 24.38
C THR A 354 -5.16 6.07 23.22
N VAL A 355 -5.60 6.71 22.15
CA VAL A 355 -4.83 6.94 20.94
C VAL A 355 -4.35 8.38 20.93
N VAL A 356 -3.05 8.54 21.16
CA VAL A 356 -2.38 9.84 21.20
C VAL A 356 -1.89 10.17 19.80
N THR A 357 -2.47 11.17 19.14
CA THR A 357 -2.12 11.55 17.77
C THR A 357 -2.22 13.05 17.55
N PRO A 358 -1.25 13.70 16.88
CA PRO A 358 -1.33 15.10 16.51
C PRO A 358 -2.30 15.35 15.34
N ALA A 359 -3.00 14.32 14.85
CA ALA A 359 -4.10 14.49 13.88
C ALA A 359 -5.29 15.25 14.48
N VAL A 360 -5.51 15.11 15.78
CA VAL A 360 -6.55 15.80 16.53
C VAL A 360 -6.07 17.20 16.91
N ALA A 361 -6.89 18.21 16.62
CA ALA A 361 -6.65 19.57 17.12
C ALA A 361 -6.58 19.62 18.66
N VAL A 362 -5.70 20.47 19.18
CA VAL A 362 -5.55 20.71 20.62
C VAL A 362 -6.88 21.19 21.20
N GLY A 363 -7.23 20.70 22.39
CA GLY A 363 -8.47 21.06 23.07
C GLY A 363 -9.71 20.29 22.60
N LYS A 364 -9.58 19.38 21.63
CA LYS A 364 -10.72 18.69 20.99
C LYS A 364 -10.63 17.16 20.98
N PRO A 365 -10.50 16.48 22.13
CA PRO A 365 -10.51 15.03 22.16
C PRO A 365 -11.83 14.44 21.63
N LEU A 366 -11.71 13.31 20.93
CA LEU A 366 -12.84 12.54 20.39
C LEU A 366 -13.00 11.25 21.18
N VAL A 367 -14.19 11.02 21.73
CA VAL A 367 -14.56 9.78 22.43
C VAL A 367 -15.65 9.09 21.64
N GLY A 368 -15.55 7.79 21.43
CA GLY A 368 -16.61 7.08 20.73
C GLY A 368 -16.55 5.58 20.87
N ALA A 369 -17.63 4.92 20.43
CA ALA A 369 -17.66 3.50 20.11
C ALA A 369 -17.33 3.31 18.62
N LEU A 370 -16.15 3.74 18.19
CA LEU A 370 -15.78 3.97 16.79
C LEU A 370 -15.90 2.70 15.93
N ARG A 371 -15.50 1.54 16.47
CA ARG A 371 -15.53 0.27 15.72
C ARG A 371 -16.95 -0.16 15.34
N ARG A 372 -17.95 0.19 16.16
CA ARG A 372 -19.37 -0.16 15.94
C ARG A 372 -20.15 0.97 15.27
N ALA A 373 -19.78 2.21 15.56
CA ALA A 373 -20.48 3.39 15.08
C ALA A 373 -20.18 3.70 13.61
N ALA A 374 -18.94 3.46 13.17
CA ALA A 374 -18.46 3.85 11.86
C ALA A 374 -17.75 2.69 11.14
N THR A 375 -17.90 2.66 9.82
CA THR A 375 -17.26 1.66 8.95
C THR A 375 -16.68 2.34 7.72
N ILE A 376 -15.40 2.10 7.48
CA ILE A 376 -14.70 2.47 6.25
C ILE A 376 -14.97 1.40 5.21
N TYR A 377 -15.52 1.80 4.09
CA TYR A 377 -15.70 0.97 2.92
C TYR A 377 -14.65 1.31 1.88
N ARG A 378 -13.74 0.37 1.60
CA ARG A 378 -12.73 0.52 0.54
C ARG A 378 -13.24 -0.07 -0.76
N LYS A 379 -13.07 0.68 -1.84
CA LYS A 379 -13.40 0.24 -3.19
C LYS A 379 -12.13 -0.17 -3.92
N GLY A 380 -11.84 -1.47 -3.89
CA GLY A 380 -10.56 -2.00 -4.34
C GLY A 380 -9.47 -1.79 -3.28
N GLY A 381 -8.22 -1.65 -3.73
CA GLY A 381 -7.10 -1.27 -2.87
C GLY A 381 -6.40 -0.04 -3.44
N VAL A 382 -5.26 0.31 -2.83
CA VAL A 382 -4.39 1.36 -3.35
C VAL A 382 -3.87 0.96 -4.73
N ARG A 383 -4.02 1.85 -5.70
CA ARG A 383 -3.54 1.68 -7.08
C ARG A 383 -2.34 2.58 -7.29
N VAL A 384 -1.26 2.01 -7.80
CA VAL A 384 -0.06 2.74 -8.20
C VAL A 384 0.09 2.61 -9.70
N GLU A 385 0.19 3.73 -10.39
CA GLU A 385 0.42 3.80 -11.83
C GLU A 385 1.64 4.67 -12.10
N VAL A 386 2.49 4.22 -13.02
CA VAL A 386 3.75 4.88 -13.35
C VAL A 386 3.76 5.17 -14.84
N THR A 387 4.13 6.38 -15.23
CA THR A 387 4.19 6.80 -16.64
C THR A 387 5.34 7.78 -16.89
N ASN A 388 6.01 7.64 -18.02
CA ASN A 388 7.01 8.58 -18.53
C ASN A 388 6.45 9.50 -19.62
N SER A 389 5.24 9.26 -20.11
CA SER A 389 4.61 10.01 -21.20
C SER A 389 3.74 11.19 -20.72
N HIS A 390 3.90 11.61 -19.47
CA HIS A 390 3.10 12.70 -18.91
C HIS A 390 3.77 14.05 -19.18
N ALA A 391 3.07 14.93 -19.92
CA ALA A 391 3.54 16.28 -20.24
C ALA A 391 4.97 16.31 -20.83
N ASP A 392 5.89 16.96 -20.14
CA ASP A 392 7.30 17.14 -20.51
C ASP A 392 8.24 16.13 -19.85
N ASP A 393 7.70 15.13 -19.15
CA ASP A 393 8.48 14.15 -18.38
C ASP A 393 9.38 13.30 -19.30
N PHE A 394 8.90 12.97 -20.50
CA PHE A 394 9.68 12.25 -21.51
C PHE A 394 10.92 13.03 -21.99
N ILE A 395 10.81 14.35 -22.09
CA ILE A 395 11.91 15.21 -22.58
C ILE A 395 12.93 15.46 -21.46
N HIS A 396 12.47 15.47 -20.20
CA HIS A 396 13.31 15.76 -19.04
C HIS A 396 13.79 14.51 -18.29
N ASN A 397 13.64 13.31 -18.86
CA ASN A 397 13.97 12.03 -18.22
C ASN A 397 13.36 11.92 -16.82
N ARG A 398 12.06 12.16 -16.72
CA ARG A 398 11.28 12.04 -15.49
C ARG A 398 10.21 10.99 -15.65
N VAL A 399 9.83 10.41 -14.53
CA VAL A 399 8.79 9.40 -14.41
C VAL A 399 7.80 9.87 -13.36
N THR A 400 6.54 9.99 -13.74
CA THR A 400 5.44 10.35 -12.85
C THR A 400 4.83 9.08 -12.27
N THR A 401 4.82 8.99 -10.94
CA THR A 401 4.11 7.94 -10.20
C THR A 401 2.86 8.54 -9.56
N ARG A 402 1.70 7.96 -9.85
CA ARG A 402 0.41 8.30 -9.26
C ARG A 402 -0.05 7.20 -8.33
N ILE A 403 -0.51 7.58 -7.15
CA ILE A 403 -1.08 6.69 -6.14
C ILE A 403 -2.51 7.15 -5.86
N GLU A 404 -3.48 6.25 -6.02
CA GLU A 404 -4.89 6.55 -5.77
C GLU A 404 -5.55 5.47 -4.92
N GLU A 405 -6.47 5.88 -4.06
CA GLU A 405 -7.43 5.00 -3.41
C GLU A 405 -8.84 5.57 -3.48
N ARG A 406 -9.83 4.70 -3.25
CA ARG A 406 -11.24 5.10 -3.19
C ARG A 406 -11.89 4.51 -1.96
N LEU A 407 -12.50 5.36 -1.15
CA LEU A 407 -13.14 4.95 0.07
C LEU A 407 -14.40 5.75 0.35
N ALA A 408 -15.29 5.17 1.15
CA ALA A 408 -16.46 5.82 1.71
C ALA A 408 -16.45 5.61 3.23
N LEU A 409 -16.82 6.63 3.99
CA LEU A 409 -17.02 6.53 5.42
C LEU A 409 -18.52 6.48 5.68
N ALA A 410 -19.01 5.40 6.29
CA ALA A 410 -20.39 5.25 6.70
C ALA A 410 -20.50 5.33 8.23
N VAL A 411 -21.24 6.32 8.74
CA VAL A 411 -21.42 6.52 10.19
C VAL A 411 -22.85 6.16 10.56
N ARG A 412 -23.07 4.91 10.96
CA ARG A 412 -24.41 4.36 11.22
C ARG A 412 -25.05 4.93 12.48
N ARG A 413 -24.23 5.32 13.46
CA ARG A 413 -24.70 5.88 14.74
C ARG A 413 -23.82 7.07 15.14
N PRO A 414 -24.08 8.27 14.61
CA PRO A 414 -23.32 9.48 14.96
C PRO A 414 -23.37 9.80 16.45
N SER A 415 -24.49 9.53 17.12
CA SER A 415 -24.67 9.74 18.56
C SER A 415 -23.77 8.86 19.45
N ALA A 416 -23.07 7.89 18.88
CA ALA A 416 -22.09 7.06 19.57
C ALA A 416 -20.69 7.70 19.64
N ILE A 417 -20.56 8.91 19.10
CA ILE A 417 -19.35 9.70 19.01
C ILE A 417 -19.62 11.02 19.73
N ALA A 418 -18.67 11.45 20.55
CA ALA A 418 -18.70 12.71 21.26
C ALA A 418 -17.38 13.45 21.07
N GLU A 419 -17.45 14.67 20.55
CA GLU A 419 -16.36 15.64 20.59
C GLU A 419 -16.44 16.39 21.91
N VAL A 420 -15.32 16.44 22.63
CA VAL A 420 -15.21 17.16 23.89
C VAL A 420 -14.35 18.38 23.67
N SER A 421 -14.85 19.53 24.06
CA SER A 421 -14.08 20.78 24.10
C SER A 421 -13.50 20.96 25.49
N ILE A 422 -12.16 20.98 25.58
CA ILE A 422 -11.41 21.22 26.81
C ILE A 422 -10.60 22.51 26.66
N ASP A 423 -10.53 23.30 27.72
CA ASP A 423 -9.69 24.50 27.77
C ASP A 423 -8.22 24.07 27.89
N SER A 424 -7.58 23.85 26.74
CA SER A 424 -6.16 23.55 26.66
C SER A 424 -5.39 24.86 26.85
N GLY A 425 -4.94 25.15 28.08
CA GLY A 425 -4.13 26.33 28.41
C GLY A 425 -2.72 26.36 27.79
N VAL A 426 -2.48 25.65 26.68
CA VAL A 426 -1.17 25.45 26.05
C VAL A 426 -1.16 26.06 24.64
N PRO A 427 -0.22 26.96 24.30
CA PRO A 427 -0.09 27.48 22.95
C PRO A 427 0.34 26.38 21.98
N VAL A 428 -0.31 26.30 20.82
CA VAL A 428 0.02 25.35 19.75
C VAL A 428 1.46 25.61 19.27
N PRO A 429 2.35 24.59 19.28
CA PRO A 429 3.69 24.75 18.73
C PRO A 429 3.61 25.02 17.24
N THR A 430 4.13 26.18 16.80
CA THR A 430 4.27 26.49 15.38
C THR A 430 5.38 25.62 14.76
N PRO A 431 5.15 25.07 13.55
CA PRO A 431 6.09 24.16 12.88
C PRO A 431 7.42 24.81 12.49
#